data_AF-A0A3L6NQM3-F1
#
_entry.id   AF-A0A3L6NQM3-F1
#
_cell.length_a   1.000
_cell.length_b   1.000
_cell.length_c   1.000
_cell.angle_alpha   90.00
_cell.angle_beta   90.00
_cell.angle_gamma   90.00
#
_symmetry.space_group_name_H-M   'P 1'
#
loop_
_entity.id
_entity.type
_entity.pdbx_description
1 polymer ?
#
loop_
_entity_poly.entity_id
_entity_poly.type
_entity_poly.pdbx_seq_one_letter_code
_entity_poly.pdbx_strand_id
1 'polypeptide(L)'
;MSTLVKFAVWPWEVAYVEAETTAYEWLQNSEVVPTFLGHVTEGKDGRVIGFVTEFIEDTRPAEPRDIVECEKALKKLHELRIKMGDTNKFNFLVRDGHGVMIADLETAKQAGSQDELDEEMKGLRASLEDTSFLGGKYIVEE
;
A
#
# COMPACT_ATOMS: atom_id res chain seq x y z
N MET A 1 -2.57 15.37 14.01
CA MET A 1 -1.79 14.53 13.09
C MET A 1 -1.89 13.12 13.61
N SER A 2 -2.63 12.28 12.88
CA SER A 2 -2.86 10.88 13.24
C SER A 2 -1.79 10.01 12.58
N THR A 3 -1.46 8.89 13.20
CA THR A 3 -0.40 7.98 12.73
C THR A 3 -0.91 6.55 12.69
N LEU A 4 -0.50 5.80 11.66
CA LEU A 4 -0.74 4.38 11.56
C LEU A 4 0.52 3.64 12.00
N VAL A 5 0.35 2.60 12.80
CA VAL A 5 1.44 1.73 13.25
C VAL A 5 1.16 0.32 12.71
N LYS A 6 2.08 -0.21 11.89
CA LYS A 6 2.06 -1.61 11.42
C LYS A 6 3.28 -2.31 12.01
N PHE A 7 3.07 -3.46 12.63
CA PHE A 7 4.14 -4.26 13.23
C PHE A 7 3.83 -5.74 13.09
N ALA A 8 4.88 -6.56 13.06
CA ALA A 8 4.76 -8.00 12.96
C ALA A 8 4.30 -8.58 14.30
N VAL A 9 3.12 -9.20 14.32
CA VAL A 9 2.59 -9.92 15.47
C VAL A 9 3.17 -11.33 15.51
N TRP A 10 3.37 -11.95 14.34
CA TRP A 10 3.94 -13.28 14.21
C TRP A 10 5.28 -13.28 13.44
N PRO A 11 6.16 -14.29 13.67
CA PRO A 11 7.48 -14.32 13.03
C PRO A 11 7.47 -14.32 11.50
N TRP A 12 6.46 -14.89 10.85
CA TRP A 12 6.37 -14.90 9.38
C TRP A 12 5.97 -13.55 8.79
N GLU A 13 5.39 -12.65 9.60
CA GLU A 13 5.02 -11.30 9.15
C GLU A 13 6.22 -10.36 9.07
N VAL A 14 7.35 -10.72 9.71
CA VAL A 14 8.56 -9.89 9.72
C VAL A 14 9.04 -9.61 8.31
N ALA A 15 9.04 -10.62 7.42
CA ALA A 15 9.44 -10.45 6.04
C ALA A 15 8.53 -9.47 5.26
N TYR A 16 7.23 -9.44 5.57
CA TYR A 16 6.29 -8.51 4.95
C TYR A 16 6.52 -7.07 5.43
N VAL A 17 6.75 -6.89 6.73
CA VAL A 17 7.10 -5.59 7.32
C VAL A 17 8.42 -5.06 6.76
N GLU A 18 9.43 -5.93 6.60
CA GLU A 18 10.71 -5.58 5.98
C GLU A 18 10.54 -5.17 4.50
N ALA A 19 9.76 -5.93 3.73
CA ALA A 19 9.47 -5.62 2.33
C ALA A 19 8.76 -4.28 2.18
N GLU A 20 7.74 -4.02 2.99
CA GLU A 20 6.99 -2.76 2.96
C GLU A 20 7.84 -1.56 3.38
N THR A 21 8.66 -1.71 4.43
CA THR A 21 9.61 -0.66 4.85
C THR A 21 10.61 -0.34 3.74
N THR A 22 11.09 -1.36 3.02
CA THR A 22 11.98 -1.18 1.86
C THR A 22 11.25 -0.46 0.72
N ALA A 23 9.97 -0.75 0.49
CA ALA A 23 9.17 -0.05 -0.50
C ALA A 23 8.98 1.44 -0.17
N TYR A 24 8.80 1.79 1.11
CA TYR A 24 8.77 3.19 1.55
C TYR A 24 10.11 3.91 1.32
N GLU A 25 11.25 3.22 1.41
CA GLU A 25 12.55 3.81 1.06
C GLU A 25 12.62 4.19 -0.43
N TRP A 26 12.11 3.33 -1.32
CA TRP A 26 12.03 3.62 -2.76
C TRP A 26 11.08 4.77 -3.08
N LEU A 27 10.03 4.94 -2.26
CA LEU A 27 8.92 5.87 -2.48
C LEU A 27 8.97 7.10 -1.56
N GLN A 28 10.10 7.36 -0.89
CA GLN A 28 10.23 8.42 0.12
C GLN A 28 9.83 9.84 -0.36
N ASN A 29 9.90 10.11 -1.66
CA ASN A 29 9.53 11.39 -2.28
C ASN A 29 8.23 11.31 -3.12
N SER A 30 7.46 10.24 -2.96
CA SER A 30 6.24 9.98 -3.72
C SER A 30 5.02 10.57 -3.00
N GLU A 31 4.19 11.29 -3.74
CA GLU A 31 2.92 11.85 -3.20
C GLU A 31 1.77 10.84 -3.25
N VAL A 32 2.01 9.62 -3.76
CA VAL A 32 0.99 8.57 -3.91
C VAL A 32 1.08 7.47 -2.85
N VAL A 33 1.87 7.64 -1.79
CA VAL A 33 1.92 6.73 -0.63
C VAL A 33 1.89 7.54 0.67
N PRO A 34 1.47 6.95 1.80
CA PRO A 34 1.57 7.59 3.11
C PRO A 34 3.01 7.98 3.45
N THR A 35 3.18 9.11 4.16
CA THR A 35 4.52 9.53 4.59
C THR A 35 5.07 8.54 5.61
N PHE A 36 6.27 7.98 5.38
CA PHE A 36 6.97 7.16 6.36
C PHE A 36 7.51 8.05 7.50
N LEU A 37 7.19 7.71 8.74
CA LEU A 37 7.54 8.52 9.92
C LEU A 37 8.68 7.92 10.75
N GLY A 38 8.86 6.59 10.71
CA GLY A 38 9.95 5.94 11.42
C GLY A 38 9.70 4.47 11.74
N HIS A 39 10.70 3.85 12.36
CA HIS A 39 10.62 2.47 12.82
C HIS A 39 10.01 2.39 14.22
N VAL A 40 9.31 1.28 14.48
CA VAL A 40 8.84 0.89 15.82
C VAL A 40 9.85 -0.08 16.40
N THR A 41 10.34 0.21 17.60
CA THR A 41 11.32 -0.63 18.31
C THR A 41 10.81 -1.08 19.66
N GLU A 42 11.18 -2.28 20.09
CA GLU A 42 10.93 -2.79 21.44
C GLU A 42 12.22 -3.22 22.16
N GLY A 43 12.09 -3.41 23.48
CA GLY A 43 13.18 -3.88 24.33
C GLY A 43 14.29 -2.84 24.54
N LYS A 44 15.25 -3.16 25.40
CA LYS A 44 16.37 -2.27 25.72
C LYS A 44 17.40 -2.17 24.58
N ASP A 45 17.46 -3.21 23.76
CA ASP A 45 18.42 -3.32 22.65
C ASP A 45 17.88 -2.74 21.33
N GLY A 46 16.62 -2.25 21.32
CA GLY A 46 16.04 -1.53 20.18
C GLY A 46 15.67 -2.41 18.99
N ARG A 47 15.16 -3.62 19.23
CA ARG A 47 14.73 -4.54 18.16
C ARG A 47 13.62 -3.89 17.34
N VAL A 48 13.81 -3.72 16.03
CA VAL A 48 12.75 -3.24 15.12
C VAL A 48 11.67 -4.31 15.01
N ILE A 49 10.42 -3.92 15.22
CA ILE A 49 9.25 -4.80 15.13
C ILE A 49 8.21 -4.31 14.13
N GLY A 50 8.37 -3.10 13.62
CA GLY A 50 7.38 -2.47 12.75
C GLY A 50 7.81 -1.08 12.29
N PHE A 51 6.85 -0.34 11.76
CA PHE A 51 7.03 1.02 11.31
C PHE A 51 5.77 1.87 11.55
N VAL A 52 5.96 3.19 11.43
CA VAL A 52 4.92 4.20 11.58
C VAL A 52 4.82 4.98 10.28
N THR A 53 3.60 5.21 9.82
CA THR A 53 3.29 6.10 8.70
C THR A 53 2.26 7.15 9.11
N GLU A 54 2.10 8.16 8.25
CA GLU A 54 0.94 9.02 8.25
C GLU A 54 -0.35 8.19 8.20
N PHE A 55 -1.30 8.47 9.08
CA PHE A 55 -2.65 7.94 8.94
C PHE A 55 -3.45 8.84 8.00
N ILE A 56 -3.93 8.28 6.91
CA ILE A 56 -4.74 9.02 5.94
C ILE A 56 -6.21 8.99 6.39
N GLU A 57 -6.67 10.12 6.93
CA GLU A 57 -8.04 10.31 7.41
C GLU A 57 -9.02 10.45 6.24
N ASP A 58 -10.31 10.20 6.52
CA ASP A 58 -11.42 10.42 5.59
C ASP A 58 -11.24 9.77 4.21
N THR A 59 -10.76 8.52 4.21
CA THR A 59 -10.60 7.71 3.00
C THR A 59 -11.67 6.65 2.85
N ARG A 60 -11.91 6.26 1.61
CA ARG A 60 -12.65 5.05 1.27
C ARG A 60 -11.81 4.14 0.36
N PRO A 61 -12.05 2.83 0.35
CA PRO A 61 -11.51 1.95 -0.68
C PRO A 61 -11.91 2.42 -2.08
N ALA A 62 -11.05 2.14 -3.05
CA ALA A 62 -11.36 2.39 -4.44
C ALA A 62 -12.50 1.52 -4.95
N GLU A 63 -13.23 2.06 -5.90
CA GLU A 63 -14.32 1.40 -6.62
C GLU A 63 -14.03 1.46 -8.13
N PRO A 64 -14.74 0.68 -8.97
CA PRO A 64 -14.51 0.69 -10.42
C PRO A 64 -14.59 2.08 -11.08
N ARG A 65 -15.33 3.02 -10.47
CA ARG A 65 -15.42 4.42 -10.93
C ARG A 65 -14.13 5.23 -10.74
N ASP A 66 -13.26 4.81 -9.83
CA ASP A 66 -12.01 5.50 -9.49
C ASP A 66 -10.82 5.05 -10.34
N ILE A 67 -11.05 4.16 -11.30
CA ILE A 67 -10.00 3.54 -12.15
C ILE A 67 -9.01 4.55 -12.71
N VAL A 68 -9.45 5.72 -13.17
CA VAL A 68 -8.57 6.75 -13.75
C VAL A 68 -7.57 7.28 -12.73
N GLU A 69 -7.99 7.48 -11.47
CA GLU A 69 -7.10 7.96 -10.42
C GLU A 69 -6.21 6.83 -9.87
N CYS A 70 -6.73 5.60 -9.79
CA CYS A 70 -5.92 4.43 -9.44
C CYS A 70 -4.83 4.15 -10.49
N GLU A 71 -5.13 4.25 -11.78
CA GLU A 71 -4.16 4.11 -12.87
C GLU A 71 -3.07 5.19 -12.78
N LYS A 72 -3.44 6.44 -12.46
CA LYS A 72 -2.48 7.53 -12.25
C LYS A 72 -1.55 7.25 -11.08
N ALA A 73 -2.09 6.80 -9.95
CA ALA A 73 -1.29 6.46 -8.77
C ALA A 73 -0.36 5.28 -9.06
N LEU A 74 -0.87 4.21 -9.67
CA LEU A 74 -0.08 3.03 -10.03
C LEU A 74 1.01 3.36 -11.05
N LYS A 75 0.71 4.22 -12.03
CA LYS A 75 1.70 4.71 -13.00
C LYS A 75 2.88 5.40 -12.33
N LYS A 76 2.68 6.10 -11.20
CA LYS A 76 3.79 6.71 -10.44
C LYS A 76 4.76 5.69 -9.88
N LEU A 77 4.28 4.52 -9.46
CA LEU A 77 5.15 3.41 -9.06
C LEU A 77 5.87 2.83 -10.30
N HIS A 78 5.16 2.65 -11.41
CA HIS A 78 5.72 2.08 -12.65
C HIS A 78 6.81 2.98 -13.29
N GLU A 79 6.66 4.30 -13.21
CA GLU A 79 7.68 5.29 -13.62
C GLU A 79 9.02 5.06 -12.89
N LEU A 80 8.99 4.50 -11.68
CA LEU A 80 10.15 4.15 -10.87
C LEU A 80 10.57 2.67 -11.02
N ARG A 81 9.98 1.92 -11.96
CA ARG A 81 10.16 0.47 -12.14
C ARG A 81 9.77 -0.35 -10.92
N ILE A 82 8.76 0.10 -10.17
CA ILE A 82 8.21 -0.60 -9.01
C ILE A 82 6.89 -1.23 -9.43
N LYS A 83 6.79 -2.54 -9.26
CA LYS A 83 5.53 -3.30 -9.35
C LYS A 83 4.88 -3.28 -7.97
N MET A 84 3.59 -2.96 -7.88
CA MET A 84 2.87 -2.93 -6.60
C MET A 84 2.68 -4.34 -6.03
N GLY A 85 2.41 -5.33 -6.88
CA GLY A 85 2.17 -6.73 -6.53
C GLY A 85 0.71 -7.01 -6.19
N ASP A 86 0.16 -6.28 -5.22
CA ASP A 86 -1.20 -6.48 -4.71
C ASP A 86 -2.12 -5.30 -5.06
N THR A 87 -2.69 -5.32 -6.27
CA THR A 87 -3.60 -4.27 -6.75
C THR A 87 -5.02 -4.36 -6.19
N ASN A 88 -5.19 -4.97 -5.02
CA ASN A 88 -6.46 -5.02 -4.34
C ASN A 88 -7.06 -3.62 -4.11
N LYS A 89 -8.36 -3.46 -4.39
CA LYS A 89 -9.06 -2.17 -4.25
C LYS A 89 -8.99 -1.55 -2.84
N PHE A 90 -8.82 -2.38 -1.80
CA PHE A 90 -8.68 -1.90 -0.42
C PHE A 90 -7.31 -1.25 -0.15
N ASN A 91 -6.32 -1.49 -1.00
CA ASN A 91 -4.99 -0.88 -0.93
C ASN A 91 -4.93 0.49 -1.63
N PHE A 92 -5.99 0.86 -2.36
CA PHE A 92 -6.15 2.18 -2.96
C PHE A 92 -7.08 3.04 -2.08
N LEU A 93 -6.48 4.01 -1.39
CA LEU A 93 -7.15 4.93 -0.49
C LEU A 93 -7.60 6.16 -1.28
N VAL A 94 -8.89 6.23 -1.61
CA VAL A 94 -9.47 7.39 -2.28
C VAL A 94 -9.69 8.49 -1.25
N ARG A 95 -9.11 9.67 -1.51
CA ARG A 95 -9.28 10.89 -0.72
C ARG A 95 -10.16 11.87 -1.45
N ASP A 96 -11.24 12.32 -0.83
CA ASP A 96 -12.17 13.27 -1.44
C ASP A 96 -11.43 14.54 -1.90
N GLY A 97 -11.44 14.79 -3.20
CA GLY A 97 -10.79 15.96 -3.82
C GLY A 97 -9.26 15.94 -3.90
N HIS A 98 -8.59 14.90 -3.39
CA HIS A 98 -7.11 14.84 -3.29
C HIS A 98 -6.49 13.61 -3.99
N GLY A 99 -7.27 12.89 -4.80
CA GLY A 99 -6.80 11.75 -5.58
C GLY A 99 -6.66 10.46 -4.75
N VAL A 100 -5.82 9.54 -5.21
CA VAL A 100 -5.65 8.20 -4.64
C VAL A 100 -4.24 8.02 -4.06
N MET A 101 -4.18 7.43 -2.87
CA MET A 101 -2.95 6.93 -2.27
C MET A 101 -2.92 5.41 -2.29
N ILE A 102 -1.72 4.85 -2.40
CA ILE A 102 -1.44 3.43 -2.38
C ILE A 102 -0.87 3.07 -1.01
N ALA A 103 -1.45 2.06 -0.38
CA ALA A 103 -1.01 1.47 0.88
C ALA A 103 -0.68 -0.01 0.68
N ASP A 104 -0.21 -0.66 1.74
CA ASP A 104 0.09 -2.09 1.82
C ASP A 104 1.10 -2.57 0.76
N LEU A 105 2.32 -2.05 0.86
CA LEU A 105 3.38 -2.25 -0.15
C LEU A 105 4.23 -3.51 0.12
N GLU A 106 3.76 -4.44 0.95
CA GLU A 106 4.52 -5.63 1.36
C GLU A 106 4.81 -6.60 0.20
N THR A 107 4.06 -6.50 -0.89
CA THR A 107 4.28 -7.29 -2.12
C THR A 107 5.03 -6.52 -3.21
N ALA A 108 5.38 -5.25 -2.95
CA ALA A 108 6.00 -4.39 -3.93
C ALA A 108 7.42 -4.87 -4.27
N LYS A 109 7.78 -4.77 -5.56
CA LYS A 109 9.08 -5.21 -6.06
C LYS A 109 9.68 -4.17 -6.99
N GLN A 110 10.93 -3.81 -6.73
CA GLN A 110 11.72 -3.01 -7.64
C GLN A 110 12.22 -3.86 -8.83
N ALA A 111 12.47 -3.20 -9.96
CA ALA A 111 12.94 -3.82 -11.21
C ALA A 111 11.92 -4.76 -11.88
N GLY A 112 10.62 -4.44 -11.78
CA GLY A 112 9.60 -5.10 -12.60
C GLY A 112 9.92 -4.94 -14.09
N SER A 113 9.84 -6.04 -14.84
CA SER A 113 9.96 -5.99 -16.30
C SER A 113 8.82 -5.16 -16.89
N GLN A 114 9.03 -4.57 -18.08
CA GLN A 114 7.96 -3.77 -18.70
C GLN A 114 6.67 -4.58 -18.87
N ASP A 115 6.80 -5.86 -19.23
CA ASP A 115 5.68 -6.76 -19.40
C ASP A 115 4.90 -6.97 -18.08
N GLU A 116 5.60 -7.14 -16.95
CA GLU A 116 4.94 -7.28 -15.64
C GLU A 116 4.20 -6.02 -15.20
N LEU A 117 4.75 -4.83 -15.48
CA LEU A 117 4.09 -3.56 -15.15
C LEU A 117 2.86 -3.34 -16.05
N ASP A 118 2.98 -3.67 -17.34
CA ASP A 118 1.88 -3.59 -18.29
C ASP A 118 0.75 -4.59 -17.94
N GLU A 119 1.10 -5.80 -17.49
CA GLU A 119 0.14 -6.78 -16.99
C GLU A 119 -0.56 -6.30 -15.72
N GLU A 120 0.17 -5.73 -14.77
CA GLU A 120 -0.39 -5.15 -13.55
C GLU A 120 -1.37 -4.01 -13.86
N MET A 121 -1.00 -3.11 -14.79
CA MET A 121 -1.86 -2.03 -15.24
C MET A 121 -3.13 -2.53 -15.93
N LYS A 122 -3.01 -3.54 -16.81
CA LYS A 122 -4.18 -4.16 -17.49
C LYS A 122 -5.12 -4.86 -16.51
N GLY A 123 -4.57 -5.47 -15.46
CA GLY A 123 -5.34 -6.19 -14.44
C GLY A 123 -6.10 -5.30 -13.47
N LEU A 124 -5.69 -4.03 -13.32
CA LEU A 124 -6.21 -3.12 -12.29
C LEU A 124 -7.74 -3.01 -12.28
N ARG A 125 -8.38 -2.91 -13.47
CA ARG A 125 -9.85 -2.86 -13.56
C ARG A 125 -10.51 -4.09 -12.92
N ALA A 126 -9.98 -5.28 -13.19
CA ALA A 126 -10.53 -6.51 -12.63
C ALA A 126 -10.37 -6.54 -11.11
N SER A 127 -9.24 -6.05 -10.58
CA SER A 127 -9.03 -5.94 -9.13
C SER A 127 -10.01 -4.97 -8.47
N LEU A 128 -10.37 -3.86 -9.13
CA LEU A 128 -11.37 -2.92 -8.63
C LEU A 128 -12.81 -3.47 -8.67
N GLU A 129 -13.10 -4.31 -9.66
CA GLU A 129 -14.41 -4.95 -9.85
C GLU A 129 -14.58 -6.22 -9.00
N ASP A 130 -13.51 -6.71 -8.35
CA ASP A 130 -13.56 -7.92 -7.53
C ASP A 130 -14.56 -7.80 -6.37
N THR A 131 -15.38 -8.84 -6.22
CA THR A 131 -16.44 -8.97 -5.22
C THR A 131 -16.13 -10.05 -4.19
N SER A 132 -14.94 -10.67 -4.24
CA SER A 132 -14.50 -11.68 -3.28
C SER A 132 -14.37 -11.15 -1.85
N PHE A 133 -14.29 -9.83 -1.67
CA PHE A 133 -13.99 -9.13 -0.41
C PHE A 133 -12.65 -9.52 0.23
N LEU A 134 -11.77 -10.21 -0.49
CA LEU A 134 -10.39 -10.40 -0.05
C LEU A 134 -9.75 -9.03 0.19
N GLY A 135 -9.02 -8.87 1.30
CA GLY A 135 -8.46 -7.59 1.76
C GLY A 135 -9.44 -6.65 2.47
N GLY A 136 -10.75 -6.96 2.48
CA GLY A 136 -11.75 -6.17 3.18
C GLY A 136 -11.78 -6.44 4.69
N LYS A 137 -12.18 -5.45 5.49
CA LYS A 137 -12.45 -5.64 6.92
C LYS A 137 -13.88 -6.16 7.13
N TYR A 138 -14.02 -7.20 7.94
CA TYR A 138 -15.33 -7.59 8.49
C TYR A 138 -15.64 -6.69 9.69
N ILE A 139 -16.78 -6.00 9.64
CA ILE A 139 -17.37 -5.45 10.87
C ILE A 139 -18.15 -6.60 11.50
N VAL A 140 -17.64 -7.14 12.59
CA VAL A 140 -18.44 -8.01 13.46
C VAL A 140 -19.30 -7.06 14.30
N GLU A 141 -20.60 -7.05 14.06
CA GLU A 141 -21.54 -6.41 14.99
C GLU A 141 -21.52 -7.21 16.30
N GLU A 142 -21.16 -6.56 17.41
CA GLU A 142 -21.25 -7.12 18.77
C GLU A 142 -22.70 -7.15 19.28
#